data_AF-A0A4P8XKQ9-F1
#
_entry.id   AF-A0A4P8XKQ9-F1
#
_cell.length_a   1.000
_cell.length_b   1.000
_cell.length_c   1.000
_cell.angle_alpha   90.00
_cell.angle_beta   90.00
_cell.angle_gamma   90.00
#
_symmetry.space_group_name_H-M   'P 1'
#
loop_
_entity.id
_entity.type
_entity.pdbx_description
1 polymer ?
#
loop_
_entity_poly.entity_id
_entity_poly.type
_entity_poly.pdbx_seq_one_letter_code
_entity_poly.pdbx_strand_id
1 'polypeptide(L)' 'MHNDPIFQDVPWDLIYDENGELIGEVYLILPDPAPSWRKA' A
#
# COMPACT_ATOMS: atom_id res chain seq x y z
N MET A 1 -9.24 10.53 5.86
CA MET A 1 -9.16 9.21 5.20
C MET A 1 -8.65 8.15 6.17
N HIS A 2 -7.68 8.48 7.03
CA HIS A 2 -7.15 7.61 8.11
C HIS A 2 -8.16 7.00 9.14
N ASN A 3 -9.42 7.46 9.20
CA ASN A 3 -10.42 6.96 10.16
C ASN A 3 -11.49 6.07 9.52
N ASP A 4 -11.36 5.74 8.24
CA ASP A 4 -12.29 4.84 7.57
C ASP A 4 -11.81 3.39 7.74
N PRO A 5 -12.62 2.51 8.38
CA PRO A 5 -12.27 1.11 8.64
C PRO A 5 -11.88 0.32 7.38
N ILE A 6 -12.37 0.72 6.21
CA ILE A 6 -12.11 0.02 4.94
C ILE A 6 -10.64 0.11 4.55
N PHE A 7 -9.95 1.20 4.92
CA PHE A 7 -8.60 1.50 4.46
C PHE A 7 -7.53 1.28 5.52
N GLN A 8 -7.88 0.71 6.69
CA GLN A 8 -6.94 0.47 7.80
C GLN A 8 -5.90 -0.60 7.48
N ASP A 9 -6.28 -1.63 6.72
CA ASP A 9 -5.39 -2.75 6.37
C ASP A 9 -4.69 -2.56 5.02
N VAL A 10 -4.91 -1.43 4.35
CA VAL A 10 -4.27 -1.14 3.07
C VAL A 10 -2.83 -0.66 3.33
N PRO A 11 -1.82 -1.27 2.70
CA PRO A 11 -0.43 -0.87 2.86
C PRO A 11 -0.17 0.43 2.09
N TRP A 12 -0.49 1.55 2.74
CA TRP A 12 -0.17 2.88 2.27
C TRP A 12 1.31 3.18 2.45
N ASP A 13 1.90 3.85 1.47
CA ASP A 13 3.21 4.46 1.55
C ASP A 13 3.08 5.98 1.43
N LEU A 14 3.96 6.70 2.12
CA LEU A 14 3.94 8.16 2.20
C LEU A 14 5.05 8.73 1.32
N ILE A 15 4.68 9.59 0.37
CA ILE A 15 5.64 10.23 -0.52
C ILE A 15 5.95 11.63 0.01
N TYR A 16 7.24 11.91 0.18
CA TYR A 16 7.76 13.20 0.62
C TYR A 16 8.50 13.89 -0.53
N ASP A 17 8.52 15.22 -0.52
CA ASP A 17 9.36 16.01 -1.42
C ASP A 17 10.82 16.06 -0.94
N GLU A 18 11.66 16.83 -1.65
CA GLU A 18 13.08 17.02 -1.32
C GLU A 18 13.32 17.79 -0.02
N ASN A 19 12.32 18.51 0.49
CA ASN A 19 12.36 19.24 1.76
C ASN A 19 11.83 18.40 2.93
N GLY A 20 11.33 17.18 2.67
CA GLY A 20 10.70 16.33 3.66
C GLY A 20 9.22 16.66 3.92
N GLU A 21 8.59 17.48 3.09
CA GLU A 21 7.16 17.78 3.18
C GLU A 21 6.35 16.65 2.53
N LEU A 22 5.26 16.25 3.18
CA LEU A 22 4.37 15.21 2.68
C LEU A 22 3.60 15.71 1.45
N ILE A 23 3.80 15.07 0.30
CA ILE A 23 3.13 15.42 -0.97
C ILE A 23 2.01 14.46 -1.35
N GLY A 24 1.94 13.27 -0.73
CA GLY A 24 0.81 12.37 -0.94
C GLY A 24 0.94 11.00 -0.28
N GLU A 25 -0.14 10.23 -0.38
CA GLU A 25 -0.25 8.84 0.08
C GLU A 25 -0.54 7.95 -1.14
N VAL A 26 0.19 6.85 -1.31
CA VAL A 26 -0.02 5.89 -2.40
C VAL A 26 -0.23 4.49 -1.85
N TYR A 27 -1.14 3.70 -2.44
CA TYR A 27 -1.33 2.31 -2.04
C TYR A 27 -0.39 1.41 -2.85
N LEU A 28 0.28 0.49 -2.16
CA LEU A 28 1.10 -0.52 -2.82
C LEU A 28 0.18 -1.61 -3.41
N ILE A 29 0.25 -1.82 -4.72
CA ILE A 29 -0.28 -3.04 -5.33
C ILE A 29 0.68 -4.15 -4.94
N LEU A 30 0.32 -4.93 -3.92
CA LEU A 30 1.07 -6.14 -3.60
C LEU A 30 1.08 -7.02 -4.86
N PRO A 31 2.26 -7.55 -5.28
CA PRO A 31 2.29 -8.48 -6.39
C PRO A 31 1.35 -9.64 -6.05
N ASP A 32 0.51 -10.01 -7.01
CA ASP A 32 -0.44 -11.12 -6.88
C ASP A 32 0.30 -12.30 -6.23
N PRO A 33 -0.19 -12.87 -5.10
CA PRO A 33 0.45 -14.03 -4.53
C PRO A 33 0.62 -15.06 -5.64
N ALA A 34 1.88 -15.52 -5.84
CA ALA A 34 2.19 -16.46 -6.90
C ALA A 34 1.14 -17.57 -6.90
N PRO A 35 0.47 -17.85 -8.04
CA PRO A 35 -0.72 -18.67 -8.02
C PRO A 35 -0.36 -20.03 -7.39
N SER A 36 -1.14 -20.45 -6.40
CA SER A 36 -0.91 -21.66 -5.59
C SER A 36 -1.30 -22.94 -6.35
N TRP A 37 -0.81 -23.09 -7.57
CA TRP A 37 -1.00 -24.30 -8.38
C TRP A 37 0.35 -24.94 -8.66
N ARG A 38 0.97 -25.53 -7.63
CA ARG A 38 1.95 -26.63 -7.70
C ARG A 38 2.47 -26.96 -6.30
N LYS A 39 1.71 -27.79 -5.59
CA LYS A 39 2.29 -28.97 -4.92
C LYS A 39 1.36 -30.13 -5.24
N ALA A 40 1.74 -30.87 -6.28
CA ALA A 40 1.31 -32.26 -6.48
C ALA A 40 1.99 -33.14 -5.42
#